data_AF-B7SFS1-F1
#
_entry.id   AF-B7SFS1-F1
#
_cell.length_a   1.000
_cell.length_b   1.000
_cell.length_c   1.000
_cell.angle_alpha   90.00
_cell.angle_beta   90.00
_cell.angle_gamma   90.00
#
_symmetry.space_group_name_H-M   'P 1'
#
loop_
_entity.id
_entity.type
_entity.pdbx_description
1 polymer ?
#
loop_
_entity_poly.entity_id
_entity_poly.type
_entity_poly.pdbx_seq_one_letter_code
_entity_poly.pdbx_strand_id
1 'polypeptide(L)' 'AVGKVLPSLNGKLTGMAFRVPTVDVSVVDLTVRIEKKASYDQVKAAI' A
#
# COMPACT_ATOMS: atom_id res chain seq x y z
N ALA A 1 1.75 -11.10 -6.24
CA ALA A 1 0.40 -11.17 -5.63
C ALA A 1 -0.45 -10.00 -6.09
N VAL A 2 -0.17 -8.77 -5.65
CA VAL A 2 -0.94 -7.56 -6.07
C VAL A 2 -0.93 -7.36 -7.59
N GLY A 3 0.23 -7.50 -8.24
CA GLY A 3 0.34 -7.41 -9.71
C GLY A 3 -0.45 -8.47 -10.51
N LYS A 4 -0.88 -9.57 -9.87
CA LYS A 4 -1.76 -10.56 -10.51
C LYS A 4 -3.24 -10.17 -10.40
N VAL A 5 -3.61 -9.44 -9.35
CA VAL A 5 -4.99 -8.97 -9.10
C VAL A 5 -5.22 -7.62 -9.79
N LEU A 6 -4.19 -6.78 -9.86
CA LEU A 6 -4.18 -5.50 -10.56
C LEU A 6 -3.03 -5.50 -11.58
N PRO A 7 -3.29 -5.94 -12.83
CA PRO A 7 -2.26 -6.10 -13.86
C PRO A 7 -1.45 -4.82 -14.14
N SER A 8 -2.08 -3.64 -14.01
CA SER A 8 -1.45 -2.33 -14.19
C SER A 8 -0.35 -2.00 -13.15
N LEU A 9 -0.35 -2.73 -12.01
CA LEU A 9 0.62 -2.59 -10.92
C LEU A 9 1.67 -3.70 -10.94
N ASN A 10 1.67 -4.57 -11.95
CA ASN A 10 2.60 -5.68 -12.02
C ASN A 10 4.04 -5.18 -12.14
N GLY A 11 4.92 -5.68 -11.28
CA GLY A 11 6.33 -5.26 -11.20
C GLY A 11 6.56 -3.87 -10.59
N LYS A 12 5.51 -3.10 -10.24
CA LYS A 12 5.65 -1.74 -9.69
C LYS A 12 5.66 -1.68 -8.16
N LEU A 13 5.18 -2.73 -7.51
CA LEU A 13 5.10 -2.80 -6.05
C LEU A 13 5.99 -3.92 -5.52
N THR A 14 6.77 -3.58 -4.49
CA THR A 14 7.55 -4.50 -3.67
C THR A 14 7.32 -4.14 -2.20
N GLY A 15 7.66 -5.04 -1.28
CA GLY A 15 7.47 -4.81 0.15
C GLY A 15 8.39 -5.67 1.00
N MET A 16 8.48 -5.29 2.27
CA MET A 16 9.16 -6.04 3.32
C MET A 16 8.24 -6.12 4.54
N ALA A 17 8.51 -7.08 5.43
CA ALA A 17 7.74 -7.27 6.64
C ALA A 17 8.69 -7.35 7.83
N PHE A 18 8.35 -6.62 8.89
CA PHE A 18 8.99 -6.75 10.19
C PHE A 18 8.06 -7.51 11.12
N ARG A 19 8.56 -8.58 11.73
CA ARG A 19 7.80 -9.34 12.74
C ARG A 19 8.11 -8.78 14.11
N VAL A 20 7.07 -8.48 14.86
CA VAL A 20 7.16 -8.01 16.25
C VAL A 20 6.47 -9.02 17.18
N PRO A 21 6.79 -9.06 18.49
CA PRO A 21 6.22 -10.02 19.43
C PRO A 21 4.76 -9.70 19.80
N THR A 22 3.86 -9.79 18.84
CA THR A 22 2.41 -9.66 19.01
C THR A 22 1.72 -10.91 18.49
N VAL A 23 0.78 -11.44 19.25
CA VAL A 23 0.09 -12.71 18.94
C VAL A 23 -0.86 -12.59 17.75
N ASP A 24 -1.42 -11.40 17.54
CA ASP A 24 -2.38 -11.10 16.49
C ASP A 24 -2.32 -9.60 16.15
N VAL A 25 -2.96 -9.23 15.04
CA VAL A 25 -2.98 -7.91 14.40
C VAL A 25 -1.69 -7.58 13.65
N SER A 26 -1.85 -6.90 12.51
CA SER A 26 -0.76 -6.43 11.67
C SER A 26 -1.15 -5.10 11.03
N VAL A 27 -0.16 -4.33 10.60
CA VAL A 27 -0.35 -3.03 9.95
C VAL A 27 0.35 -3.04 8.60
N VAL A 28 -0.27 -2.38 7.61
CA VAL A 28 0.34 -2.13 6.30
C VAL A 28 0.77 -0.67 6.24
N ASP A 29 2.05 -0.45 6.01
CA ASP A 29 2.59 0.86 5.66
C ASP A 29 2.83 0.93 4.14
N LEU A 30 2.07 1.79 3.46
CA LEU A 30 2.09 1.93 2.01
C LEU A 30 2.63 3.32 1.63
N THR A 31 3.83 3.35 1.08
CA THR A 31 4.41 4.55 0.46
C THR A 31 4.45 4.38 -1.05
N VAL A 32 3.78 5.27 -1.79
CA VAL A 32 3.71 5.26 -3.25
C VAL A 32 3.88 6.65 -3.84
N ARG A 33 4.37 6.72 -5.08
CA ARG A 33 4.34 7.94 -5.89
C ARG A 33 3.09 7.93 -6.75
N ILE A 34 2.27 8.96 -6.60
CA ILE A 34 1.01 9.12 -7.34
C ILE A 34 1.25 9.93 -8.62
N GLU A 35 0.58 9.54 -9.70
CA GLU A 35 0.68 10.24 -11.00
C GLU A 35 0.00 11.61 -10.97
N LYS A 36 -1.13 11.70 -10.27
CA LYS A 36 -1.89 12.95 -10.08
C LYS A 36 -1.66 13.48 -8.67
N LYS A 37 -1.45 14.79 -8.53
CA LYS A 37 -1.37 15.44 -7.23
C LYS A 37 -2.70 15.26 -6.49
N ALA A 38 -2.62 14.85 -5.23
CA ALA A 38 -3.75 14.76 -4.32
C ALA A 38 -3.35 15.29 -2.95
N SER A 39 -4.28 15.93 -2.23
CA SER A 39 -4.10 16.28 -0.82
C SER A 39 -4.41 15.09 0.08
N TYR A 40 -3.94 15.14 1.32
CA TYR A 40 -4.23 14.10 2.32
C TYR A 40 -5.74 13.92 2.54
N ASP A 41 -6.50 15.02 2.59
CA ASP A 41 -7.96 14.96 2.79
C ASP A 41 -8.68 14.30 1.61
N GLN A 42 -8.22 14.53 0.37
CA GLN A 42 -8.77 13.87 -0.82
C GLN A 42 -8.52 12.37 -0.78
N VAL A 43 -7.33 11.94 -0.34
CA VAL A 43 -7.01 10.51 -0.18
C VAL A 43 -7.86 9.89 0.93
N LYS A 44 -7.99 10.58 2.07
CA LYS A 44 -8.80 10.11 3.21
C LYS A 44 -10.29 9.98 2.88
N ALA A 45 -10.84 10.92 2.10
CA ALA A 45 -12.25 10.87 1.70
C ALA A 45 -12.57 9.78 0.67
N ALA A 46 -11.55 9.27 -0.03
CA ALA A 46 -11.69 8.22 -1.05
C ALA A 46 -11.52 6.80 -0.48
N ILE A 47 -11.08 6.68 0.77
CA ILE A 47 -10.95 5.41 1.52
C ILE A 47 -12.22 5.21 2.35
#